data_AF-A0A7C2EB20-F1
#
_entry.id   AF-A0A7C2EB20-F1
#
_cell.length_a   1.000
_cell.length_b   1.000
_cell.length_c   1.000
_cell.angle_alpha   90.00
_cell.angle_beta   90.00
_cell.angle_gamma   90.00
#
_symmetry.space_group_name_H-M   'P 1'
#
loop_
_entity.id
_entity.type
_entity.pdbx_description
1 polymer ?
#
loop_
_entity_poly.entity_id
_entity_poly.type
_entity_poly.pdbx_seq_one_letter_code
_entity_poly.pdbx_strand_id
1 'polypeptide(L)'
;MLAGADLRGADLQGANLQYANLQEAQLQGASLQGAGLQGADLQGANLEKAQLQGASLQGANLQDVNFEGADLRETFFWEANLRGAQLQGVDLSGAVGLTLQQIGSAVTDGKTRLPDYLRPPSGGHSTAR
;
A
#
# COMPACT_ATOMS: atom_id res chain seq x y z
N MET A 1 -21.99 -2.88 -0.85
CA MET A 1 -21.31 -2.22 -1.98
C MET A 1 -20.76 -0.91 -1.46
N LEU A 2 -19.45 -0.70 -1.49
CA LEU A 2 -18.77 0.50 -0.98
C LEU A 2 -18.06 1.27 -2.10
N ALA A 3 -18.31 0.91 -3.37
CA ALA A 3 -17.78 1.62 -4.53
C ALA A 3 -18.20 3.09 -4.49
N GLY A 4 -17.23 4.00 -4.68
CA GLY A 4 -17.43 5.45 -4.61
C GLY A 4 -17.86 5.98 -3.24
N ALA A 5 -17.85 5.16 -2.18
CA ALA A 5 -18.28 5.59 -0.86
C ALA A 5 -17.35 6.66 -0.29
N ASP A 6 -17.93 7.63 0.43
CA ASP A 6 -17.17 8.59 1.23
C ASP A 6 -16.92 8.00 2.62
N LEU A 7 -15.67 7.59 2.86
CA LEU A 7 -15.16 6.97 4.07
C LEU A 7 -13.96 7.77 4.63
N ARG A 8 -13.89 9.07 4.30
CA ARG A 8 -12.81 9.96 4.75
C ARG A 8 -12.76 10.00 6.28
N GLY A 9 -11.59 9.75 6.85
CA GLY A 9 -11.38 9.71 8.29
C GLY A 9 -12.17 8.63 9.03
N ALA A 10 -12.77 7.67 8.32
CA ALA A 10 -13.52 6.59 8.95
C ALA A 10 -12.59 5.72 9.81
N ASP A 11 -13.12 5.22 10.93
CA ASP A 11 -12.46 4.19 11.71
C ASP A 11 -12.89 2.80 11.24
N LEU A 12 -11.96 2.12 10.56
CA LEU A 12 -12.09 0.79 9.99
C LEU A 12 -10.97 -0.11 10.53
N GLN A 13 -10.42 0.22 11.72
CA GLN A 13 -9.38 -0.58 12.36
C GLN A 13 -9.86 -2.03 12.55
N GLY A 14 -9.06 -2.98 12.06
CA GLY A 14 -9.37 -4.41 12.13
C GLY A 14 -10.64 -4.83 11.38
N ALA A 15 -11.23 -3.96 10.56
CA ALA A 15 -12.44 -4.28 9.82
C ALA A 15 -12.20 -5.45 8.86
N ASN A 16 -13.20 -6.32 8.73
CA ASN A 16 -13.20 -7.35 7.69
C ASN A 16 -13.80 -6.74 6.40
N LEU A 17 -12.92 -6.44 5.45
CA LEU A 17 -13.23 -5.90 4.12
C LEU A 17 -12.76 -6.86 3.02
N GLN A 18 -12.64 -8.16 3.34
CA GLN A 18 -12.20 -9.16 2.37
C GLN A 18 -13.17 -9.20 1.19
N TYR A 19 -12.62 -9.19 -0.02
CA TYR A 19 -13.37 -9.18 -1.28
C TYR A 19 -14.36 -8.02 -1.43
N ALA A 20 -14.22 -6.96 -0.61
CA ALA A 20 -15.08 -5.80 -0.71
C ALA A 20 -14.83 -5.06 -2.03
N ASN A 21 -15.91 -4.60 -2.66
CA ASN A 21 -15.82 -3.62 -3.74
C ASN A 21 -15.74 -2.21 -3.14
N LEU A 22 -14.54 -1.63 -3.21
CA LEU A 22 -14.12 -0.30 -2.76
C LEU A 22 -13.58 0.54 -3.93
N GLN A 23 -13.93 0.18 -5.18
CA GLN A 23 -13.51 0.95 -6.36
C GLN A 23 -13.87 2.42 -6.19
N GLU A 24 -12.91 3.31 -6.48
CA GLU A 24 -13.07 4.77 -6.40
C GLU A 24 -13.49 5.33 -5.02
N ALA A 25 -13.44 4.52 -3.95
CA ALA A 25 -13.80 4.95 -2.61
C ALA A 25 -12.87 6.06 -2.10
N GLN A 26 -13.42 6.99 -1.33
CA GLN A 26 -12.70 8.10 -0.71
C GLN A 26 -12.34 7.71 0.73
N LEU A 27 -11.11 7.28 0.97
CA LEU A 27 -10.59 6.76 2.24
C LEU A 27 -9.48 7.64 2.83
N GLN A 28 -9.43 8.91 2.42
CA GLN A 28 -8.38 9.83 2.85
C GLN A 28 -8.38 9.96 4.38
N GLY A 29 -7.22 9.72 4.99
CA GLY A 29 -7.04 9.76 6.44
C GLY A 29 -7.80 8.67 7.22
N ALA A 30 -8.37 7.65 6.56
CA ALA A 30 -9.05 6.57 7.26
C ALA A 30 -8.08 5.71 8.09
N SER A 31 -8.58 5.18 9.20
CA SER A 31 -7.90 4.22 10.07
C SER A 31 -8.22 2.80 9.58
N LEU A 32 -7.25 2.09 9.03
CA LEU A 32 -7.35 0.75 8.43
C LEU A 32 -6.33 -0.22 9.04
N GLN A 33 -5.77 0.12 10.21
CA GLN A 33 -4.73 -0.68 10.86
C GLN A 33 -5.23 -2.10 11.10
N GLY A 34 -4.47 -3.09 10.65
CA GLY A 34 -4.83 -4.50 10.75
C GLY A 34 -6.11 -4.90 10.01
N ALA A 35 -6.68 -4.05 9.14
CA ALA A 35 -7.87 -4.40 8.38
C ALA A 35 -7.59 -5.56 7.42
N GLY A 36 -8.58 -6.44 7.25
CA GLY A 36 -8.53 -7.54 6.29
C GLY A 36 -9.07 -7.08 4.93
N LEU A 37 -8.19 -6.79 3.98
CA LEU A 37 -8.52 -6.34 2.62
C LEU A 37 -8.16 -7.39 1.55
N GLN A 38 -8.04 -8.65 1.95
CA GLN A 38 -7.67 -9.74 1.05
C GLN A 38 -8.65 -9.82 -0.13
N GLY A 39 -8.12 -9.77 -1.36
CA GLY A 39 -8.90 -9.82 -2.60
C GLY A 39 -9.87 -8.65 -2.79
N ALA A 40 -9.79 -7.59 -1.98
CA ALA A 40 -10.61 -6.41 -2.14
C ALA A 40 -10.27 -5.69 -3.44
N ASP A 41 -11.28 -5.08 -4.06
CA ASP A 41 -11.09 -4.25 -5.24
C ASP A 41 -11.08 -2.79 -4.84
N LEU A 42 -9.90 -2.18 -4.82
CA LEU A 42 -9.69 -0.77 -4.49
C LEU A 42 -9.30 0.04 -5.72
N GLN A 43 -9.56 -0.44 -6.95
CA GLN A 43 -9.14 0.27 -8.15
C GLN A 43 -9.54 1.75 -8.12
N GLY A 44 -8.58 2.65 -8.29
CA GLY A 44 -8.79 4.10 -8.28
C GLY A 44 -9.21 4.71 -6.93
N ALA A 45 -9.19 3.95 -5.83
CA ALA A 45 -9.51 4.47 -4.51
C ALA A 45 -8.47 5.51 -4.06
N ASN A 46 -8.90 6.46 -3.22
CA ASN A 46 -8.04 7.46 -2.64
C ASN A 46 -7.75 7.16 -1.17
N LEU A 47 -6.54 6.70 -0.87
CA LEU A 47 -6.02 6.36 0.45
C LEU A 47 -4.98 7.37 0.94
N GLU A 48 -5.00 8.60 0.41
CA GLU A 48 -4.11 9.67 0.85
C GLU A 48 -4.10 9.79 2.39
N LYS A 49 -2.91 9.73 3.01
CA LYS A 49 -2.72 9.80 4.47
C LYS A 49 -3.47 8.75 5.29
N ALA A 50 -4.00 7.70 4.68
CA ALA A 50 -4.64 6.60 5.41
C ALA A 50 -3.61 5.80 6.22
N GLN A 51 -4.07 5.20 7.32
CA GLN A 51 -3.24 4.41 8.24
C GLN A 51 -3.53 2.93 8.01
N LEU A 52 -2.64 2.21 7.31
CA LEU A 52 -2.85 0.82 6.92
C LEU A 52 -1.90 -0.16 7.64
N GLN A 53 -1.21 0.26 8.69
CA GLN A 53 -0.17 -0.54 9.32
C GLN A 53 -0.69 -1.93 9.70
N GLY A 54 -0.01 -2.98 9.24
CA GLY A 54 -0.41 -4.38 9.47
C GLY A 54 -1.64 -4.86 8.71
N ALA A 55 -2.23 -4.06 7.81
CA ALA A 55 -3.37 -4.48 6.99
C ALA A 55 -2.97 -5.58 6.00
N SER A 56 -3.91 -6.50 5.72
CA SER A 56 -3.71 -7.55 4.73
C SER A 56 -4.30 -7.15 3.38
N LEU A 57 -3.44 -6.83 2.41
CA LEU A 57 -3.77 -6.48 1.03
C LEU A 57 -3.50 -7.65 0.06
N GLN A 58 -3.43 -8.88 0.57
CA GLN A 58 -3.13 -10.05 -0.26
C GLN A 58 -4.14 -10.19 -1.39
N GLY A 59 -3.66 -10.27 -2.63
CA GLY A 59 -4.48 -10.39 -3.84
C GLY A 59 -5.39 -9.19 -4.13
N ALA A 60 -5.24 -8.07 -3.40
CA ALA A 60 -6.06 -6.89 -3.61
C ALA A 60 -5.75 -6.24 -4.97
N ASN A 61 -6.78 -5.71 -5.62
CA ASN A 61 -6.61 -4.87 -6.79
C ASN A 61 -6.33 -3.43 -6.33
N LEU A 62 -5.07 -3.02 -6.40
CA LEU A 62 -4.58 -1.69 -6.01
C LEU A 62 -4.24 -0.83 -7.23
N GLN A 63 -4.81 -1.17 -8.38
CA GLN A 63 -4.54 -0.44 -9.61
C GLN A 63 -4.94 1.03 -9.46
N ASP A 64 -4.04 1.93 -9.84
CA ASP A 64 -4.25 3.38 -9.88
C ASP A 64 -4.68 3.99 -8.51
N VAL A 65 -4.43 3.29 -7.40
CA VAL A 65 -4.71 3.77 -6.04
C VAL A 65 -3.78 4.91 -5.66
N ASN A 66 -4.32 5.93 -5.00
CA ASN A 66 -3.52 6.97 -4.38
C ASN A 66 -3.12 6.59 -2.95
N PHE A 67 -1.83 6.33 -2.70
CA PHE A 67 -1.28 6.10 -1.36
C PHE A 67 -0.41 7.27 -0.86
N GLU A 68 -0.46 8.45 -1.46
CA GLU A 68 0.38 9.57 -1.06
C GLU A 68 0.25 9.87 0.44
N GLY A 69 1.38 9.81 1.15
CA GLY A 69 1.43 10.02 2.61
C GLY A 69 0.75 8.94 3.46
N ALA A 70 0.24 7.88 2.86
CA ALA A 70 -0.29 6.73 3.59
C ALA A 70 0.83 5.99 4.34
N ASP A 71 0.48 5.36 5.46
CA ASP A 71 1.41 4.52 6.20
C ASP A 71 1.14 3.04 5.90
N LEU A 72 2.01 2.45 5.08
CA LEU A 72 1.98 1.06 4.62
C LEU A 72 3.05 0.20 5.31
N ARG A 73 3.53 0.61 6.49
CA ARG A 73 4.48 -0.22 7.23
C ARG A 73 3.82 -1.53 7.64
N GLU A 74 4.58 -2.61 7.59
CA GLU A 74 4.15 -3.94 8.06
C GLU A 74 2.92 -4.53 7.32
N THR A 75 2.50 -3.96 6.19
CA THR A 75 1.39 -4.49 5.39
C THR A 75 1.77 -5.71 4.57
N PHE A 76 0.77 -6.53 4.24
CA PHE A 76 0.95 -7.77 3.49
C PHE A 76 0.47 -7.61 2.03
N PHE A 77 1.36 -7.74 1.04
CA PHE A 77 1.10 -7.45 -0.38
C PHE A 77 1.16 -8.66 -1.32
N TRP A 78 1.22 -9.89 -0.80
CA TRP A 78 1.30 -11.08 -1.68
C TRP A 78 0.22 -11.03 -2.76
N GLU A 79 0.61 -11.18 -4.02
CA GLU A 79 -0.30 -11.20 -5.18
C GLU A 79 -1.09 -9.90 -5.44
N ALA A 80 -0.82 -8.81 -4.70
CA ALA A 80 -1.50 -7.53 -4.93
C ALA A 80 -1.13 -6.91 -6.29
N ASN A 81 -2.11 -6.34 -6.98
CA ASN A 81 -1.90 -5.62 -8.24
C ASN A 81 -1.61 -4.14 -7.96
N LEU A 82 -0.34 -3.73 -8.04
CA LEU A 82 0.11 -2.36 -7.77
C LEU A 82 0.29 -1.49 -9.04
N ARG A 83 -0.23 -1.92 -10.19
CA ARG A 83 -0.08 -1.19 -11.45
C ARG A 83 -0.59 0.25 -11.31
N GLY A 84 0.27 1.23 -11.55
CA GLY A 84 -0.09 2.65 -11.47
C GLY A 84 -0.36 3.18 -10.06
N ALA A 85 -0.21 2.35 -9.02
CA ALA A 85 -0.38 2.79 -7.64
C ALA A 85 0.63 3.91 -7.32
N GLN A 86 0.16 4.98 -6.69
CA GLN A 86 0.96 6.16 -6.38
C GLN A 86 1.61 5.99 -4.99
N LEU A 87 2.88 5.59 -4.97
CA LEU A 87 3.67 5.26 -3.78
C LEU A 87 4.80 6.26 -3.50
N GLN A 88 4.75 7.46 -4.08
CA GLN A 88 5.79 8.49 -3.91
C GLN A 88 5.88 8.89 -2.43
N GLY A 89 7.10 8.87 -1.88
CA GLY A 89 7.34 9.21 -0.47
C GLY A 89 6.72 8.26 0.56
N VAL A 90 6.11 7.15 0.14
CA VAL A 90 5.46 6.20 1.06
C VAL A 90 6.49 5.34 1.78
N ASP A 91 6.23 5.04 3.05
CA ASP A 91 7.03 4.12 3.85
C ASP A 91 6.48 2.69 3.78
N LEU A 92 7.20 1.80 3.10
CA LEU A 92 6.91 0.37 2.99
C LEU A 92 7.84 -0.45 3.89
N SER A 93 8.51 0.16 4.87
CA SER A 93 9.39 -0.58 5.79
C SER A 93 8.61 -1.66 6.53
N GLY A 94 9.15 -2.87 6.57
CA GLY A 94 8.49 -4.02 7.18
C GLY A 94 7.33 -4.60 6.37
N ALA A 95 6.88 -3.97 5.28
CA ALA A 95 5.91 -4.58 4.38
C ALA A 95 6.51 -5.86 3.78
N VAL A 96 5.68 -6.88 3.58
CA VAL A 96 6.10 -8.20 3.08
C VAL A 96 5.25 -8.64 1.89
N GLY A 97 5.77 -9.58 1.11
CA GLY A 97 5.08 -10.10 -0.07
C GLY A 97 5.16 -9.21 -1.31
N LEU A 98 5.84 -8.06 -1.22
CA LEU A 98 6.19 -7.25 -2.39
C LEU A 98 7.30 -7.90 -3.23
N THR A 99 7.25 -7.67 -4.53
CA THR A 99 8.27 -8.07 -5.51
C THR A 99 8.80 -6.85 -6.26
N LEU A 100 9.98 -6.96 -6.87
CA LEU A 100 10.50 -5.91 -7.75
C LEU A 100 9.57 -5.63 -8.94
N GLN A 101 8.84 -6.64 -9.41
CA GLN A 101 7.84 -6.46 -10.47
C GLN A 101 6.68 -5.57 -10.02
N GLN A 102 6.13 -5.82 -8.82
CA GLN A 102 5.05 -5.00 -8.26
C GLN A 102 5.51 -3.56 -7.99
N ILE A 103 6.73 -3.37 -7.49
CA ILE A 103 7.30 -2.03 -7.29
C ILE A 103 7.56 -1.34 -8.64
N GLY A 104 8.07 -2.06 -9.64
CA GLY A 104 8.35 -1.52 -10.97
C GLY A 104 7.09 -1.18 -11.79
N SER A 105 5.92 -1.69 -11.42
CA SER A 105 4.64 -1.30 -12.02
C SER A 105 3.94 -0.15 -11.29
N ALA A 106 4.41 0.21 -10.09
CA ALA A 106 3.91 1.33 -9.31
C ALA A 106 4.69 2.62 -9.63
N VAL A 107 4.13 3.76 -9.25
CA VAL A 107 4.80 5.06 -9.35
C VAL A 107 5.50 5.33 -8.02
N THR A 108 6.83 5.39 -8.05
CA THR A 108 7.69 5.63 -6.88
C THR A 108 8.63 6.79 -7.13
N ASP A 109 9.23 7.34 -6.07
CA ASP A 109 10.28 8.35 -6.16
C ASP A 109 11.47 8.00 -5.26
N GLY A 110 12.50 8.86 -5.24
CA GLY A 110 13.67 8.66 -4.38
C GLY A 110 13.40 8.74 -2.87
N LYS A 111 12.16 9.07 -2.47
CA LYS A 111 11.73 9.15 -1.06
C LYS A 111 10.94 7.92 -0.63
N THR A 112 10.42 7.12 -1.57
CA THR A 112 9.74 5.85 -1.27
C THR A 112 10.70 4.92 -0.52
N ARG A 113 10.33 4.51 0.71
CA ARG A 113 11.15 3.62 1.53
C ARG A 113 10.74 2.18 1.31
N LEU A 114 11.49 1.43 0.52
CA LEU A 114 11.21 0.01 0.25
C LEU A 114 11.48 -0.89 1.47
N PRO A 115 10.89 -2.11 1.55
CA PRO A 115 11.30 -3.12 2.53
C PRO A 115 12.77 -3.51 2.37
N ASP A 116 13.43 -3.90 3.47
CA ASP A 116 14.87 -4.21 3.47
C ASP A 116 15.27 -5.30 2.47
N TYR A 117 14.42 -6.31 2.26
CA TYR A 117 14.69 -7.39 1.31
C TYR A 117 14.55 -6.97 -0.17
N LEU A 118 13.99 -5.80 -0.46
CA LEU A 118 13.95 -5.19 -1.79
C LEU A 118 14.98 -4.06 -1.95
N ARG A 119 15.67 -3.67 -0.87
CA ARG A 119 16.77 -2.72 -0.97
C ARG A 119 18.00 -3.45 -1.50
N PRO A 120 18.78 -2.82 -2.39
CA PRO A 120 20.10 -3.35 -2.71
C PRO A 120 20.92 -3.44 -1.42
N PRO A 121 21.78 -4.46 -1.26
CA PRO A 121 22.64 -4.56 -0.09
C PRO A 121 23.41 -3.25 0.05
N SER A 122 23.29 -2.62 1.22
CA SER A 122 24.00 -1.39 1.54
C SER A 122 25.49 -1.63 1.35
N GLY A 123 26.04 -1.11 0.26
CA GLY A 123 27.46 -1.22 -0.03
C GLY A 123 28.25 -0.65 1.15
N GLY A 124 29.00 -1.52 1.84
CA GLY A 124 30.06 -1.08 2.73
C GLY A 124 31.04 -0.20 1.94
N HIS A 125 31.31 0.99 2.43
CA HIS A 125 32.27 1.90 1.81
C HIS A 125 33.69 1.32 1.76
N SER A 126 34.30 1.46 0.59
CA SER A 126 35.71 1.83 0.31
C SER A 126 36.83 0.81 0.56
N THR A 127 37.62 0.59 -0.50
CA THR A 127 39.00 1.10 -0.47
C THR A 127 39.34 1.77 -1.80
N ALA A 128 39.62 3.07 -1.74
CA ALA A 128 40.55 3.70 -2.66
C ALA A 128 41.90 2.99 -2.61
N ARG A 129 42.49 2.75 -3.79
CA ARG A 129 43.92 2.94 -4.08
C ARG A 129 44.10 3.02 -5.59
#